data_AF-A0A1C3NVH3-F1
#
_entry.id   AF-A0A1C3NVH3-F1
#
_cell.length_a   1.000
_cell.length_b   1.000
_cell.length_c   1.000
_cell.angle_alpha   90.00
_cell.angle_beta   90.00
_cell.angle_gamma   90.00
#
_symmetry.space_group_name_H-M   'P 1'
#
loop_
_entity.id
_entity.type
_entity.pdbx_description
1 polymer ?
#
loop_
_entity_poly.entity_id
_entity_poly.type
_entity_poly.pdbx_seq_one_letter_code
_entity_poly.pdbx_strand_id
1 'polypeptide(L)' 'MAETFEGYCVKCKEKRHYQGEVRVSDSGRRMARGTCPVCGTTINRILGKASSS' A
#
# COMPACT_ATOMS: atom_id res chain seq x y z
N MET A 1 12.03 -3.65 -8.68
CA MET A 1 12.40 -3.67 -7.24
C MET A 1 11.10 -3.68 -6.46
N ALA A 2 10.94 -4.61 -5.53
CA ALA A 2 9.78 -4.60 -4.63
C ALA A 2 9.98 -3.46 -3.62
N GLU A 3 9.12 -2.45 -3.70
CA GLU A 3 9.12 -1.34 -2.74
C GLU A 3 8.36 -1.77 -1.48
N THR A 4 8.89 -1.38 -0.31
CA THR A 4 8.25 -1.66 0.98
C THR A 4 7.37 -0.49 1.37
N PHE A 5 6.07 -0.73 1.51
CA PHE A 5 5.07 0.28 1.88
C PHE A 5 4.57 0.07 3.31
N GLU A 6 4.24 1.17 3.99
CA GLU A 6 3.49 1.13 5.24
C GLU A 6 1.98 1.21 4.94
N GLY A 7 1.22 0.25 5.43
CA GLY A 7 -0.24 0.24 5.27
C GLY A 7 -0.93 -0.36 6.48
N TYR A 8 -2.17 0.08 6.67
CA TYR A 8 -3.00 -0.41 7.76
C TYR A 8 -3.67 -1.71 7.35
N CYS A 9 -3.36 -2.79 8.05
CA CYS A 9 -4.03 -4.06 7.84
C CYS A 9 -5.31 -4.11 8.66
N VAL A 10 -6.48 -4.20 8.03
CA VAL A 10 -7.77 -4.26 8.72
C VAL A 10 -7.98 -5.54 9.54
N LYS A 11 -7.27 -6.62 9.19
CA LYS A 11 -7.31 -7.88 9.95
C LYS A 11 -6.44 -7.81 11.19
N CYS A 12 -5.21 -7.30 11.07
CA CYS A 12 -4.32 -7.11 12.22
C CYS A 12 -4.67 -5.85 13.04
N LYS A 13 -5.48 -4.94 12.48
CA LYS A 13 -5.87 -3.65 13.06
C LYS A 13 -4.69 -2.75 13.43
N GLU A 14 -3.58 -2.89 12.71
CA GLU A 14 -2.35 -2.16 12.95
C GLU A 14 -1.64 -1.81 11.64
N LYS A 15 -0.67 -0.90 11.74
CA LYS A 15 0.19 -0.53 10.62
C LYS A 15 1.26 -1.60 10.42
N ARG A 16 1.42 -2.06 9.19
CA ARG A 16 2.42 -3.06 8.81
C ARG A 16 3.18 -2.61 7.58
N HIS A 17 4.44 -3.02 7.54
CA HIS A 17 5.27 -2.96 6.34
C HIS A 17 4.96 -4.17 5.47
N TYR A 18 4.71 -3.93 4.19
CA TYR A 18 4.45 -4.97 3.23
C TYR A 18 5.15 -4.64 1.92
N GLN A 19 5.57 -5.68 1.20
CA GLN A 19 6.06 -5.51 -0.16
C GLN A 19 4.87 -5.42 -1.10
N GLY A 20 4.90 -4.39 -1.93
CA GLY A 20 3.87 -4.14 -2.91
C GLY A 20 4.42 -3.40 -4.10
N GLU A 21 3.50 -2.94 -4.92
CA GLU A 21 3.78 -2.18 -6.13
C GLU A 21 2.89 -0.94 -6.18
N VAL A 22 3.46 0.20 -6.58
CA VAL A 22 2.67 1.40 -6.84
C VAL A 22 2.01 1.28 -8.21
N ARG A 23 0.68 1.35 -8.22
CA ARG A 23 -0.12 1.54 -9.42
C ARG A 23 -0.64 2.96 -9.46
N VAL A 24 -0.71 3.54 -10.65
CA VAL A 24 -1.40 4.80 -10.90
C VAL A 24 -2.77 4.44 -11.46
N SER A 25 -3.84 4.88 -10.79
CA SER A 25 -5.20 4.75 -11.31
C SER A 25 -5.41 5.70 -12.48
N ASP A 26 -6.39 5.40 -13.33
CA ASP A 26 -6.81 6.24 -14.47
C ASP A 26 -7.03 7.72 -14.09
N SER A 27 -7.56 7.99 -12.89
CA SER A 27 -7.72 9.34 -12.33
C SER A 27 -6.42 10.00 -11.81
N GLY A 28 -5.24 9.45 -12.13
CA GLY A 28 -3.92 9.98 -11.75
C GLY A 28 -3.51 9.79 -10.28
N ARG A 29 -4.20 8.92 -9.52
CA ARG A 29 -3.91 8.67 -8.10
C ARG A 29 -2.95 7.49 -7.92
N ARG A 30 -1.92 7.65 -7.10
CA ARG A 30 -0.98 6.57 -6.74
C ARG A 30 -1.54 5.71 -5.62
N MET A 31 -1.46 4.39 -5.78
CA MET A 31 -1.86 3.41 -4.78
C MET A 31 -0.86 2.28 -4.72
N ALA A 32 -0.36 2.00 -3.51
CA ALA A 32 0.41 0.80 -3.25
C ALA A 32 -0.55 -0.37 -3.04
N ARG A 33 -0.38 -1.42 -3.86
CA ARG A 33 -1.10 -2.69 -3.72
C ARG A 33 -0.10 -3.76 -3.31
N GLY A 34 -0.40 -4.49 -2.24
CA GLY A 34 0.43 -5.61 -1.81
C GLY A 34 -0.29 -6.50 -0.81
N THR A 35 0.43 -7.44 -0.22
CA THR A 35 -0.14 -8.48 0.63
C THR A 35 0.45 -8.40 2.04
N CYS A 36 -0.42 -8.51 3.06
CA CYS A 36 0.01 -8.55 4.45
C CYS A 36 0.85 -9.81 4.72
N PRO A 37 2.10 -9.70 5.21
CA PRO A 37 2.94 -10.87 5.48
C PRO A 37 2.48 -11.67 6.71
N VAL A 38 1.59 -11.11 7.54
CA VAL A 38 1.12 -11.75 8.79
C VAL A 38 -0.15 -12.58 8.55
N CYS A 39 -1.16 -11.98 7.91
CA CYS A 39 -2.48 -12.60 7.74
C CYS A 39 -2.83 -12.93 6.28
N GLY A 40 -1.95 -12.62 5.33
CA GLY A 40 -2.18 -12.87 3.90
C GLY A 40 -3.25 -11.99 3.24
N THR A 41 -3.89 -11.07 3.97
CA THR A 41 -4.88 -10.15 3.39
C THR A 41 -4.24 -9.12 2.48
N THR A 42 -4.88 -8.81 1.35
CA THR A 42 -4.46 -7.73 0.46
C THR A 42 -4.59 -6.37 1.16
N ILE A 43 -3.50 -5.62 1.20
CA ILE A 43 -3.44 -4.25 1.72
C ILE A 43 -3.36 -3.30 0.52
N ASN A 44 -4.30 -2.37 0.46
CA ASN A 44 -4.31 -1.28 -0.52
C ASN A 44 -4.11 0.04 0.22
N ARG A 45 -3.00 0.73 -0.05
CA ARG A 45 -2.69 2.04 0.53
C ARG A 45 -2.73 3.10 -0.56
N ILE A 46 -3.65 4.04 -0.45
CA ILE A 46 -3.66 5.23 -1.31
C ILE A 46 -2.50 6.13 -0.86
N LEU A 47 -1.55 6.39 -1.75
CA LEU A 47 -0.37 7.24 -1.48
C LEU A 47 -0.67 8.73 -1.69
N GLY A 48 -1.88 9.06 -2.13
CA GLY A 48 -2.29 10.44 -2.41
C GLY A 48 -1.78 10.97 -3.76
N LYS A 49 -2.03 12.25 -4.01
CA LYS A 49 -1.49 12.99 -5.16
C LYS A 49 0.02 13.14 -4.96
N ALA A 50 0.82 13.03 -6.02
CA ALA A 50 2.27 13.20 -5.94
C ALA A 50 2.66 14.65 -5.64
N SER A 51 2.52 15.08 -4.40
CA SER A 51 2.93 16.41 -3.97
C SER A 51 3.05 16.45 -2.45
N SER A 52 4.25 16.21 -1.96
CA SER A 52 4.82 16.88 -0.79
C SER A 52 6.27 16.43 -0.60
N SER A 53 7.16 17.00 -1.42
CA SER A 53 8.55 17.43 -1.15
C SER A 53 9.31 17.50 -2.47
#